data_AF-A0AAN9UKF4-F1
#
_entry.id   AF-A0AAN9UKF4-F1
#
_cell.length_a   1.000
_cell.length_b   1.000
_cell.length_c   1.000
_cell.angle_alpha   90.00
_cell.angle_beta   90.00
_cell.angle_gamma   90.00
#
_symmetry.space_group_name_H-M   'P 1'
#
loop_
_entity.id
_entity.type
_entity.pdbx_description
1 polymer ?
#
loop_
_entity_poly.entity_id
_entity_poly.type
_entity_poly.pdbx_seq_one_letter_code
_entity_poly.pdbx_strand_id
1 'polypeptide(L)'
;METISKGEVKTLFDGLPNLKDYDEELVSRVLRGKTPDMLKGHLLRFVANHNNRPNGGPEASHNSDEAYILEKVTMLVDDIDDPNVFVRGCDILFLAILSDVALRNGLNINDMADASMESQWTRYALWVIRGRRDGEIPLPTGERTVAWRPQLKPSPSREYYATLNAATARATQKCDHCGKSEGKLLRCTRCLVDEDWAYLAVAYCSKECQVAGWGKHKSICLPRQLLSRAVSVVQLLSRQFEQRTFNLGYDIISVSDDAISLRVIAGMPWDDPSLTPEAYKGGFIFRPPPCQVLGADSKASRDYDEAVLRHSKCTQQSTVEWPYIELFVEGLCKSINVLPVFPKNASIVVSEVVSAGTLNGAIVNHGVLNLRTDSGEAFVLDLSAPQYGWCETLSLTRDYVATRVAKADVEQPRVAHAGKLEKLRAINLGDHVVTAGYKLKAEVAQVVSFTIRKFLHSESFIGKKGVVNFMCRELMKGSDLAKQEPSANVQLAVRAMLKLDKAAFESCRSKMLSLTDVAISDVVNQYASRRLYCLCLDSGMNIRVTDDEYWANVYRGLWLTQEEWEPIRDEPEELLTRWNRKLAQVSSGKLIKSAIYKSGQLPWRPNRLEKRA
;
A
#
# COMPACT_ATOMS: atom_id res chain seq x y z
N MET A 1 -24.43 4.20 17.76
CA MET A 1 -24.50 2.74 17.60
C MET A 1 -25.76 2.30 18.32
N GLU A 2 -26.85 2.03 17.59
CA GLU A 2 -28.06 1.44 18.18
C GLU A 2 -27.76 -0.02 18.57
N THR A 3 -28.23 -0.43 19.74
CA THR A 3 -28.10 -1.80 20.26
C THR A 3 -29.01 -2.73 19.46
N ILE A 4 -28.40 -3.68 18.77
CA ILE A 4 -29.07 -4.73 18.00
C ILE A 4 -29.89 -5.63 18.94
N SER A 5 -31.10 -6.01 18.56
CA SER A 5 -31.96 -6.87 19.36
C SER A 5 -31.65 -8.37 19.14
N LYS A 6 -31.88 -9.20 20.17
CA LYS A 6 -31.62 -10.66 20.17
C LYS A 6 -32.32 -11.41 19.02
N GLY A 7 -33.45 -10.87 18.52
CA GLY A 7 -34.23 -11.46 17.43
C GLY A 7 -33.60 -11.27 16.05
N GLU A 8 -32.88 -10.17 15.81
CA GLU A 8 -32.35 -9.82 14.48
C GLU A 8 -31.08 -10.60 14.12
N VAL A 9 -30.29 -10.99 15.13
CA VAL A 9 -29.08 -11.81 14.95
C VAL A 9 -29.43 -13.26 14.66
N LYS A 10 -30.56 -13.78 15.19
CA LYS A 10 -31.00 -15.16 14.93
C LYS A 10 -31.34 -15.37 13.45
N THR A 11 -32.02 -14.40 12.84
CA THR A 11 -32.37 -14.41 11.41
C THR A 11 -31.15 -14.36 10.48
N LEU A 12 -30.00 -13.90 10.98
CA LEU A 12 -28.72 -13.81 10.27
C LEU A 12 -28.06 -15.17 10.04
N PHE A 13 -28.41 -16.15 10.89
CA PHE A 13 -27.85 -17.50 10.85
C PHE A 13 -28.87 -18.53 10.31
N ASP A 14 -30.15 -18.18 10.26
CA ASP A 14 -31.23 -19.05 9.74
C ASP A 14 -31.23 -19.19 8.19
N GLY A 15 -30.55 -18.27 7.47
CA GLY A 15 -30.42 -18.26 6.00
C GLY A 15 -29.30 -19.14 5.44
N LEU A 16 -28.35 -19.56 6.27
CA LEU A 16 -27.22 -20.38 5.88
C LEU A 16 -27.57 -21.87 6.04
N PRO A 17 -27.46 -22.71 4.98
CA PRO A 17 -27.78 -24.12 5.09
C PRO A 17 -26.87 -24.78 6.14
N ASN A 18 -27.48 -25.46 7.14
CA ASN A 18 -26.86 -26.25 8.23
C ASN A 18 -26.41 -25.52 9.52
N LEU A 19 -26.83 -24.28 9.77
CA LEU A 19 -26.57 -23.56 11.03
C LEU A 19 -27.72 -23.59 12.06
N LYS A 20 -28.80 -24.35 11.79
CA LYS A 20 -30.06 -24.36 12.58
C LYS A 20 -29.95 -24.86 14.03
N ASP A 21 -28.83 -25.46 14.42
CA ASP A 21 -28.68 -26.09 15.75
C ASP A 21 -27.94 -25.22 16.79
N TYR A 22 -27.75 -23.92 16.54
CA TYR A 22 -27.06 -23.05 17.51
C TYR A 22 -27.97 -22.39 18.54
N ASP A 23 -27.53 -22.54 19.79
CA ASP A 23 -28.15 -22.11 21.04
C ASP A 23 -28.28 -20.58 21.16
N GLU A 24 -29.41 -20.12 21.74
CA GLU A 24 -29.79 -18.72 21.95
C GLU A 24 -28.76 -17.89 22.73
N GLU A 25 -27.79 -18.57 23.33
CA GLU A 25 -26.75 -18.01 24.15
C GLU A 25 -25.59 -17.40 23.34
N LEU A 26 -25.23 -17.94 22.16
CA LEU A 26 -24.18 -17.39 21.29
C LEU A 26 -24.57 -15.99 20.77
N VAL A 27 -25.82 -15.85 20.35
CA VAL A 27 -26.45 -14.61 19.89
C VAL A 27 -26.50 -13.54 20.99
N SER A 28 -26.86 -13.93 22.22
CA SER A 28 -26.88 -13.02 23.38
C SER A 28 -25.48 -12.55 23.83
N ARG A 29 -24.43 -13.24 23.39
CA ARG A 29 -23.04 -13.04 23.80
C ARG A 29 -22.26 -12.14 22.83
N VAL A 30 -22.62 -12.08 21.55
CA VAL A 30 -22.06 -11.14 20.55
C VAL A 30 -22.50 -9.70 20.82
N LEU A 31 -23.73 -9.51 21.29
CA LEU A 31 -24.35 -8.20 21.53
C LEU A 31 -23.81 -7.43 22.75
N ARG A 32 -22.99 -8.05 23.61
CA ARG A 32 -22.58 -7.49 24.90
C ARG A 32 -21.12 -7.01 24.96
N GLY A 33 -20.59 -6.46 23.86
CA GLY A 33 -19.32 -5.73 23.82
C GLY A 33 -18.18 -6.44 24.56
N LYS A 34 -17.56 -7.43 23.92
CA LYS A 34 -16.64 -8.35 24.61
C LYS A 34 -15.17 -8.04 24.37
N THR A 35 -14.36 -8.40 25.36
CA THR A 35 -12.90 -8.31 25.33
C THR A 35 -12.30 -9.32 24.34
N PRO A 36 -11.09 -9.08 23.82
CA PRO A 36 -10.49 -9.93 22.77
C PRO A 36 -10.32 -11.41 23.18
N ASP A 37 -10.03 -11.69 24.46
CA ASP A 37 -9.93 -13.06 24.99
C ASP A 37 -11.23 -13.85 24.84
N MET A 38 -12.38 -13.16 24.87
CA MET A 38 -13.68 -13.79 24.68
C MET A 38 -13.94 -14.07 23.20
N LEU A 39 -13.58 -13.17 22.29
CA LEU A 39 -13.70 -13.41 20.84
C LEU A 39 -12.79 -14.58 20.42
N LYS A 40 -11.56 -14.63 20.96
CA LYS A 40 -10.62 -15.75 20.84
C LYS A 40 -11.25 -17.06 21.36
N GLY A 41 -11.81 -17.03 22.57
CA GLY A 41 -12.50 -18.17 23.17
C GLY A 41 -13.83 -18.57 22.49
N HIS A 42 -14.42 -17.73 21.65
CA HIS A 42 -15.61 -18.06 20.83
C HIS A 42 -15.22 -18.67 19.50
N LEU A 43 -14.18 -18.14 18.84
CA LEU A 43 -13.64 -18.73 17.61
C LEU A 43 -13.02 -20.11 17.91
N LEU A 44 -12.28 -20.27 19.02
CA LEU A 44 -11.81 -21.60 19.48
C LEU A 44 -12.95 -22.57 19.79
N ARG A 45 -14.06 -22.10 20.35
CA ARG A 45 -15.24 -22.94 20.61
C ARG A 45 -16.02 -23.28 19.34
N PHE A 46 -16.09 -22.36 18.39
CA PHE A 46 -16.64 -22.61 17.05
C PHE A 46 -15.87 -23.73 16.35
N VAL A 47 -14.53 -23.64 16.35
CA VAL A 47 -13.62 -24.68 15.83
C VAL A 47 -13.77 -26.01 16.60
N ALA A 48 -13.78 -25.98 17.94
CA ALA A 48 -13.87 -27.18 18.77
C ALA A 48 -15.23 -27.89 18.67
N ASN A 49 -16.34 -27.15 18.49
CA ASN A 49 -17.68 -27.73 18.35
C ASN A 49 -17.90 -28.39 16.98
N HIS A 50 -17.24 -27.89 15.93
CA HIS A 50 -17.25 -28.52 14.61
C HIS A 50 -16.35 -29.76 14.55
N ASN A 51 -15.19 -29.76 15.22
CA ASN A 51 -14.28 -30.91 15.28
C ASN A 51 -14.83 -32.10 16.11
N ASN A 52 -15.81 -31.88 16.98
CA ASN A 52 -16.34 -32.88 17.91
C ASN A 52 -17.71 -33.47 17.51
N ARG A 53 -18.18 -33.31 16.26
CA ARG A 53 -19.43 -33.96 15.82
C ARG A 53 -19.23 -35.47 15.67
N PRO A 54 -19.90 -36.31 16.49
CA PRO A 54 -19.85 -37.74 16.32
C PRO A 54 -20.84 -38.13 15.22
N ASN A 55 -20.35 -38.73 14.12
CA ASN A 55 -21.10 -39.46 13.07
C ASN A 55 -21.31 -38.80 11.69
N GLY A 56 -20.48 -37.85 11.25
CA GLY A 56 -20.42 -37.47 9.82
C GLY A 56 -19.22 -38.11 9.13
N GLY A 57 -19.41 -39.18 8.36
CA GLY A 57 -18.35 -39.75 7.51
C GLY A 57 -17.95 -38.80 6.36
N PRO A 58 -16.82 -39.03 5.67
CA PRO A 58 -16.18 -38.07 4.76
C PRO A 58 -16.96 -37.68 3.50
N GLU A 59 -18.15 -38.22 3.28
CA GLU A 59 -18.90 -38.11 2.01
C GLU A 59 -20.20 -37.29 2.10
N ALA A 60 -20.61 -36.82 3.28
CA ALA A 60 -21.81 -36.00 3.42
C ALA A 60 -21.48 -34.52 3.17
N SER A 61 -21.56 -34.11 1.88
CA SER A 61 -21.60 -32.73 1.37
C SER A 61 -21.27 -31.63 2.39
N HIS A 62 -19.99 -31.50 2.77
CA HIS A 62 -19.52 -30.25 3.33
C HIS A 62 -19.65 -29.21 2.22
N ASN A 63 -20.47 -28.18 2.43
CA ASN A 63 -20.33 -26.96 1.64
C ASN A 63 -18.85 -26.56 1.77
N SER A 64 -18.12 -26.60 0.66
CA SER A 64 -16.67 -26.33 0.62
C SER A 64 -16.30 -25.02 1.31
N ASP A 65 -17.23 -24.07 1.32
CA ASP A 65 -17.07 -22.75 1.91
C ASP A 65 -17.10 -22.77 3.45
N GLU A 66 -17.85 -23.68 4.09
CA GLU A 66 -17.94 -23.74 5.57
C GLU A 66 -16.68 -24.36 6.18
N ALA A 67 -16.19 -25.47 5.61
CA ALA A 67 -14.93 -26.08 6.02
C ALA A 67 -13.75 -25.12 5.82
N TYR A 68 -13.79 -24.36 4.72
CA TYR A 68 -12.82 -23.32 4.41
C TYR A 68 -12.80 -22.18 5.44
N ILE A 69 -13.97 -21.63 5.79
CA ILE A 69 -14.07 -20.56 6.81
C ILE A 69 -13.57 -21.05 8.16
N LEU A 70 -13.93 -22.29 8.55
CA LEU A 70 -13.53 -22.89 9.83
C LEU A 70 -12.01 -23.09 9.92
N GLU A 71 -11.38 -23.60 8.86
CA GLU A 71 -9.92 -23.77 8.77
C GLU A 71 -9.19 -22.43 8.96
N LYS A 72 -9.62 -21.38 8.24
CA LYS A 72 -8.96 -20.08 8.27
C LYS A 72 -9.15 -19.33 9.59
N VAL A 73 -10.33 -19.46 10.20
CA VAL A 73 -10.58 -18.94 11.55
C VAL A 73 -9.71 -19.64 12.59
N THR A 74 -9.50 -20.97 12.47
CA THR A 74 -8.67 -21.75 13.40
C THR A 74 -7.23 -21.27 13.41
N MET A 75 -6.59 -21.18 12.24
CA MET A 75 -5.20 -20.75 12.10
C MET A 75 -4.94 -19.38 12.74
N LEU A 76 -5.88 -18.45 12.57
CA LEU A 76 -5.72 -17.07 13.04
C LEU A 76 -5.77 -16.96 14.57
N VAL A 77 -6.50 -17.86 15.22
CA VAL A 77 -6.68 -17.83 16.67
C VAL A 77 -5.43 -18.34 17.39
N ASP A 78 -4.71 -19.27 16.77
CA ASP A 78 -3.51 -19.85 17.35
C ASP A 78 -2.29 -18.91 17.27
N ASP A 79 -2.26 -17.98 16.30
CA ASP A 79 -1.08 -17.15 16.00
C ASP A 79 -1.02 -15.76 16.69
N ILE A 80 -2.07 -15.32 17.41
CA ILE A 80 -2.14 -13.93 17.91
C ILE A 80 -2.27 -13.87 19.45
N ASP A 81 -1.23 -13.32 20.09
CA ASP A 81 -1.15 -13.06 21.53
C ASP A 81 -1.55 -11.61 21.93
N ASP A 82 -1.68 -10.68 20.97
CA ASP A 82 -2.10 -9.28 21.26
C ASP A 82 -3.62 -9.09 21.04
N PRO A 83 -4.38 -8.76 22.11
CA PRO A 83 -5.83 -8.53 22.08
C PRO A 83 -6.30 -7.49 21.05
N ASN A 84 -5.56 -6.39 20.87
CA ASN A 84 -5.97 -5.28 20.01
C ASN A 84 -5.64 -5.53 18.53
N VAL A 85 -4.55 -6.25 18.28
CA VAL A 85 -4.19 -6.73 16.94
C VAL A 85 -5.18 -7.81 16.50
N PHE A 86 -5.58 -8.70 17.42
CA PHE A 86 -6.57 -9.74 17.19
C PHE A 86 -7.92 -9.16 16.73
N VAL A 87 -8.51 -8.22 17.46
CA VAL A 87 -9.83 -7.66 17.10
C VAL A 87 -9.82 -6.97 15.74
N ARG A 88 -8.79 -6.17 15.43
CA ARG A 88 -8.69 -5.52 14.12
C ARG A 88 -8.44 -6.52 12.99
N GLY A 89 -7.64 -7.56 13.25
CA GLY A 89 -7.41 -8.66 12.32
C GLY A 89 -8.69 -9.42 12.01
N CYS A 90 -9.50 -9.71 13.03
CA CYS A 90 -10.79 -10.37 12.89
C CYS A 90 -11.79 -9.55 12.07
N ASP A 91 -11.89 -8.24 12.28
CA ASP A 91 -12.80 -7.38 11.50
C ASP A 91 -12.43 -7.38 10.00
N ILE A 92 -11.13 -7.26 9.69
CA ILE A 92 -10.62 -7.25 8.32
C ILE A 92 -10.86 -8.61 7.65
N LEU A 93 -10.54 -9.70 8.35
CA LEU A 93 -10.72 -11.06 7.84
C LEU A 93 -12.20 -11.39 7.65
N PHE A 94 -13.05 -11.04 8.61
CA PHE A 94 -14.49 -11.27 8.52
C PHE A 94 -15.10 -10.53 7.32
N LEU A 95 -14.71 -9.27 7.10
CA LEU A 95 -15.12 -8.53 5.90
C LEU A 95 -14.59 -9.19 4.63
N ALA A 96 -13.32 -9.62 4.61
CA ALA A 96 -12.73 -10.30 3.45
C ALA A 96 -13.48 -11.60 3.12
N ILE A 97 -13.80 -12.42 4.12
CA ILE A 97 -14.54 -13.67 3.97
C ILE A 97 -15.96 -13.41 3.45
N LEU A 98 -16.73 -12.53 4.11
CA LEU A 98 -18.10 -12.21 3.69
C LEU A 98 -18.13 -11.68 2.26
N SER A 99 -17.18 -10.82 1.93
CA SER A 99 -17.02 -10.27 0.60
C SER A 99 -16.69 -11.33 -0.44
N ASP A 100 -15.78 -12.25 -0.14
CA ASP A 100 -15.41 -13.34 -1.03
C ASP A 100 -16.59 -14.27 -1.29
N VAL A 101 -17.32 -14.66 -0.24
CA VAL A 101 -18.57 -15.43 -0.34
C VAL A 101 -19.59 -14.68 -1.22
N ALA A 102 -19.79 -13.39 -0.98
CA ALA A 102 -20.75 -12.61 -1.76
C ALA A 102 -20.37 -12.52 -3.24
N LEU A 103 -19.09 -12.32 -3.54
CA LEU A 103 -18.57 -12.26 -4.91
C LEU A 103 -18.69 -13.61 -5.62
N ARG A 104 -18.33 -14.73 -4.98
CA ARG A 104 -18.44 -16.08 -5.55
C ARG A 104 -19.88 -16.47 -5.88
N ASN A 105 -20.82 -16.05 -5.04
CA ASN A 105 -22.25 -16.29 -5.25
C ASN A 105 -22.88 -15.32 -6.26
N GLY A 106 -22.09 -14.42 -6.88
CA GLY A 106 -22.60 -13.44 -7.84
C GLY A 106 -23.59 -12.45 -7.22
N LEU A 107 -23.57 -12.27 -5.90
CA LEU A 107 -24.52 -11.41 -5.21
C LEU A 107 -24.27 -9.95 -5.59
N ASN A 108 -25.29 -9.29 -6.12
CA ASN A 108 -25.28 -7.85 -6.26
C ASN A 108 -25.76 -7.17 -4.98
N ILE A 109 -25.16 -6.04 -4.62
CA ILE A 109 -25.65 -5.19 -3.53
C ILE A 109 -27.14 -4.82 -3.68
N ASN A 110 -27.61 -4.79 -4.93
CA ASN A 110 -28.99 -4.46 -5.31
C ASN A 110 -29.97 -5.63 -5.20
N ASP A 111 -29.50 -6.87 -5.22
CA ASP A 111 -30.37 -8.06 -5.22
C ASP A 111 -30.81 -8.46 -3.80
N MET A 112 -30.13 -7.93 -2.79
CA MET A 112 -30.43 -8.14 -1.37
C MET A 112 -31.53 -7.18 -0.88
N ALA A 113 -32.77 -7.51 -1.23
CA ALA A 113 -33.94 -6.68 -0.91
C ALA A 113 -34.42 -6.83 0.54
N ASP A 114 -34.07 -7.91 1.24
CA ASP A 114 -34.53 -8.13 2.60
C ASP A 114 -33.74 -7.30 3.62
N ALA A 115 -34.43 -6.95 4.70
CA ALA A 115 -33.88 -6.16 5.79
C ALA A 115 -33.17 -7.02 6.84
N SER A 116 -32.92 -8.32 6.58
CA SER A 116 -32.18 -9.15 7.52
C SER A 116 -30.82 -8.54 7.78
N MET A 117 -30.29 -8.81 8.96
CA MET A 117 -28.97 -8.33 9.31
C MET A 117 -27.88 -8.97 8.43
N GLU A 118 -28.14 -10.13 7.84
CA GLU A 118 -27.23 -10.84 6.94
C GLU A 118 -27.10 -10.03 5.65
N SER A 119 -28.23 -9.73 5.04
CA SER A 119 -28.30 -8.87 3.87
C SER A 119 -27.76 -7.46 4.16
N GLN A 120 -27.86 -6.94 5.38
CA GLN A 120 -27.23 -5.67 5.75
C GLN A 120 -25.70 -5.77 5.83
N TRP A 121 -25.15 -6.80 6.49
CA TRP A 121 -23.71 -7.01 6.59
C TRP A 121 -23.08 -7.37 5.25
N THR A 122 -23.73 -8.21 4.45
CA THR A 122 -23.27 -8.56 3.11
C THR A 122 -23.27 -7.32 2.20
N ARG A 123 -24.31 -6.49 2.25
CA ARG A 123 -24.31 -5.20 1.53
C ARG A 123 -23.19 -4.26 2.03
N TYR A 124 -22.95 -4.21 3.33
CA TYR A 124 -21.84 -3.43 3.90
C TYR A 124 -20.47 -3.95 3.44
N ALA A 125 -20.24 -5.25 3.48
CA ALA A 125 -19.01 -5.89 3.03
C ALA A 125 -18.78 -5.63 1.53
N LEU A 126 -19.82 -5.82 0.69
CA LEU A 126 -19.78 -5.50 -0.75
C LEU A 126 -19.48 -4.01 -1.00
N TRP A 127 -20.10 -3.11 -0.25
CA TRP A 127 -19.83 -1.68 -0.33
C TRP A 127 -18.37 -1.34 0.01
N VAL A 128 -17.81 -1.96 1.04
CA VAL A 128 -16.41 -1.77 1.44
C VAL A 128 -15.46 -2.24 0.36
N ILE A 129 -15.63 -3.46 -0.16
CA ILE A 129 -14.73 -4.00 -1.19
C ILE A 129 -14.89 -3.31 -2.54
N ARG A 130 -16.02 -2.68 -2.82
CA ARG A 130 -16.21 -1.82 -4.00
C ARG A 130 -15.66 -0.41 -3.81
N GLY A 131 -14.90 -0.18 -2.74
CA GLY A 131 -14.17 1.07 -2.51
C GLY A 131 -14.92 2.11 -1.67
N ARG A 132 -15.93 1.70 -0.90
CA ARG A 132 -16.77 2.58 -0.05
C ARG A 132 -17.28 3.81 -0.82
N ARG A 133 -17.99 3.58 -1.92
CA ARG A 133 -18.52 4.66 -2.76
C ARG A 133 -19.68 5.36 -2.04
N ASP A 134 -19.59 6.68 -1.84
CA ASP A 134 -20.61 7.46 -1.11
C ASP A 134 -22.00 7.33 -1.74
N GLY A 135 -22.08 7.15 -3.06
CA GLY A 135 -23.34 6.92 -3.78
C GLY A 135 -23.98 5.54 -3.59
N GLU A 136 -23.27 4.61 -2.94
CA GLU A 136 -23.65 3.20 -2.80
C GLU A 136 -23.80 2.78 -1.31
N ILE A 137 -23.91 3.75 -0.40
CA ILE A 137 -23.99 3.47 1.05
C ILE A 137 -25.22 2.59 1.33
N PRO A 138 -25.04 1.38 1.90
CA PRO A 138 -26.11 0.39 1.99
C PRO A 138 -27.08 0.61 3.16
N LEU A 139 -26.75 1.51 4.10
CA LEU A 139 -27.53 1.72 5.33
C LEU A 139 -28.12 3.14 5.36
N PRO A 140 -29.42 3.28 5.66
CA PRO A 140 -30.01 4.59 5.88
C PRO A 140 -29.41 5.22 7.13
N THR A 141 -28.81 6.39 6.98
CA THR A 141 -28.40 7.24 8.09
C THR A 141 -29.65 7.78 8.80
N GLY A 142 -30.24 6.99 9.69
CA GLY A 142 -31.06 7.48 10.81
C GLY A 142 -32.47 8.04 10.55
N GLU A 143 -32.98 8.14 9.32
CA GLU A 143 -34.38 8.56 9.09
C GLU A 143 -35.31 7.35 8.86
N ARG A 144 -36.01 6.96 9.94
CA ARG A 144 -36.74 5.70 10.10
C ARG A 144 -38.16 5.65 9.49
N THR A 145 -38.57 6.52 8.55
CA THR A 145 -40.03 6.71 8.33
C THR A 145 -40.60 6.81 6.92
N VAL A 146 -39.89 6.53 5.82
CA VAL A 146 -40.58 6.40 4.52
C VAL A 146 -39.96 5.28 3.72
N ALA A 147 -40.80 4.40 3.16
CA ALA A 147 -40.45 3.27 2.31
C ALA A 147 -39.38 3.65 1.27
N TRP A 148 -38.12 3.48 1.63
CA TRP A 148 -36.98 3.88 0.82
C TRP A 148 -36.71 2.74 -0.15
N ARG A 149 -37.26 2.84 -1.36
CA ARG A 149 -36.67 2.22 -2.54
C ARG A 149 -35.79 3.27 -3.19
N PRO A 150 -34.49 3.38 -2.84
CA PRO A 150 -33.62 4.15 -3.69
C PRO A 150 -33.65 3.50 -5.05
N GLN A 151 -34.08 4.24 -6.06
CA GLN A 151 -33.49 4.06 -7.37
C GLN A 151 -32.00 4.43 -7.19
N LEU A 152 -31.20 3.44 -6.78
CA LEU A 152 -29.75 3.53 -6.85
C LEU A 152 -29.45 3.86 -8.30
N LYS A 153 -29.06 5.12 -8.53
CA LYS A 153 -28.57 5.53 -9.84
C LYS A 153 -27.42 4.58 -10.19
N PRO A 154 -27.31 4.14 -11.46
CA PRO A 154 -26.22 3.26 -11.87
C PRO A 154 -24.91 3.79 -11.31
N SER A 155 -24.11 2.88 -10.72
CA SER A 155 -22.82 3.20 -10.12
C SER A 155 -22.11 4.21 -11.02
N PRO A 156 -21.77 5.39 -10.50
CA PRO A 156 -21.20 6.41 -11.34
C PRO A 156 -19.95 5.86 -12.01
N SER A 157 -19.81 6.06 -13.33
CA SER A 157 -18.70 5.50 -14.09
C SER A 157 -17.35 5.92 -13.49
N ARG A 158 -16.27 5.19 -13.79
CA ARG A 158 -14.89 5.62 -13.45
C ARG A 158 -14.62 7.08 -13.84
N GLU A 159 -15.16 7.49 -14.99
CA GLU A 159 -15.13 8.87 -15.46
C GLU A 159 -15.89 9.81 -14.54
N TYR A 160 -17.00 9.40 -13.93
CA TYR A 160 -17.69 10.18 -12.91
C TYR A 160 -16.81 10.44 -11.71
N TYR A 161 -16.12 9.47 -11.11
CA TYR A 161 -15.29 9.77 -9.94
C TYR A 161 -14.05 10.59 -10.30
N ALA A 162 -13.44 10.34 -11.47
CA ALA A 162 -12.37 11.18 -11.99
C ALA A 162 -12.84 12.63 -12.27
N THR A 163 -14.04 12.79 -12.85
CA THR A 163 -14.63 14.10 -13.10
C THR A 163 -15.21 14.72 -11.85
N LEU A 164 -15.69 13.97 -10.86
CA LEU A 164 -16.19 14.45 -9.58
C LEU A 164 -15.06 15.09 -8.79
N ASN A 165 -13.82 14.63 -8.91
CA ASN A 165 -12.70 15.31 -8.25
C ASN A 165 -12.38 16.63 -8.95
N ALA A 166 -12.29 16.60 -10.28
CA ALA A 166 -12.04 17.81 -11.06
C ALA A 166 -13.23 18.78 -11.03
N ALA A 167 -14.45 18.29 -10.82
CA ALA A 167 -15.70 19.03 -10.76
C ALA A 167 -16.02 19.48 -9.34
N THR A 168 -15.72 18.71 -8.29
CA THR A 168 -15.84 19.16 -6.89
C THR A 168 -14.80 20.22 -6.63
N ALA A 169 -13.59 20.05 -7.15
CA ALA A 169 -12.56 21.07 -7.05
C ALA A 169 -12.84 22.29 -7.95
N ARG A 170 -13.53 22.13 -9.08
CA ARG A 170 -14.03 23.28 -9.90
C ARG A 170 -15.29 23.93 -9.34
N ALA A 171 -16.20 23.17 -8.74
CA ALA A 171 -17.49 23.62 -8.21
C ALA A 171 -17.34 24.30 -6.85
N THR A 172 -16.29 23.95 -6.10
CA THR A 172 -15.89 24.67 -4.89
C THR A 172 -14.99 25.87 -5.18
N GLN A 173 -14.41 25.96 -6.39
CA GLN A 173 -13.64 27.13 -6.79
C GLN A 173 -14.58 28.34 -6.89
N LYS A 174 -14.45 29.22 -5.89
CA LYS A 174 -15.03 30.55 -5.86
C LYS A 174 -13.93 31.55 -6.16
N CYS A 175 -14.30 32.71 -6.70
CA CYS A 175 -13.39 33.83 -6.78
C CYS A 175 -12.85 34.14 -5.37
N ASP A 176 -11.53 34.05 -5.21
CA ASP A 176 -10.86 34.24 -3.91
C ASP A 176 -11.06 35.66 -3.34
N HIS A 177 -11.38 36.62 -4.20
CA HIS A 177 -11.70 37.99 -3.77
C HIS A 177 -13.18 38.20 -3.45
N CYS A 178 -14.09 37.91 -4.40
CA CYS A 178 -15.50 38.28 -4.29
C CYS A 178 -16.46 37.12 -3.95
N GLY A 179 -15.96 35.89 -3.84
CA GLY A 179 -16.73 34.71 -3.46
C GLY A 179 -17.68 34.16 -4.53
N LYS A 180 -17.80 34.81 -5.69
CA LYS A 180 -18.66 34.35 -6.80
C LYS A 180 -18.11 33.07 -7.43
N SER A 181 -18.98 32.08 -7.64
CA SER A 181 -18.70 30.82 -8.35
C SER A 181 -19.14 30.82 -9.81
N GLU A 182 -19.76 31.91 -10.29
CA GLU A 182 -20.31 32.00 -11.63
C GLU A 182 -19.25 32.41 -12.66
N GLY A 183 -19.26 31.74 -13.82
CA GLY A 183 -18.43 32.08 -14.98
C GLY A 183 -17.07 31.38 -15.05
N LYS A 184 -16.32 31.69 -16.11
CA LYS A 184 -14.97 31.15 -16.34
C LYS A 184 -13.97 31.82 -15.41
N LEU A 185 -13.53 31.11 -14.37
CA LEU A 185 -12.54 31.63 -13.44
C LEU A 185 -11.11 31.62 -14.04
N LEU A 186 -10.42 32.74 -13.89
CA LEU A 186 -9.00 32.93 -14.19
C LEU A 186 -8.16 32.36 -13.06
N ARG A 187 -7.40 31.30 -13.35
CA ARG A 187 -6.48 30.68 -12.39
C ARG A 187 -5.15 31.42 -12.34
N CYS A 188 -4.58 31.53 -11.16
CA CYS A 188 -3.23 32.06 -11.03
C CYS A 188 -2.21 31.12 -11.68
N THR A 189 -1.57 31.60 -12.75
CA THR A 189 -0.55 30.87 -13.50
C THR A 189 0.71 30.53 -12.68
N ARG A 190 0.94 31.21 -11.55
CA ARG A 190 2.06 30.89 -10.64
C ARG A 190 1.73 29.74 -9.68
N CYS A 191 0.49 29.66 -9.20
CA CYS A 191 0.02 28.54 -8.40
C CYS A 191 -0.17 27.28 -9.23
N LEU A 192 -0.49 27.44 -10.52
CA LEU A 192 -0.61 26.36 -11.49
C LEU A 192 0.78 25.85 -11.90
N VAL A 193 1.34 24.93 -11.11
CA VAL A 193 2.60 24.25 -11.42
C VAL A 193 2.39 23.16 -12.48
N ASP A 194 1.35 22.37 -12.28
CA ASP A 194 0.94 21.26 -13.14
C ASP A 194 -0.57 21.35 -13.42
N GLU A 195 -0.99 20.92 -14.60
CA GLU A 195 -2.41 20.86 -14.98
C GLU A 195 -3.16 19.88 -14.09
N ASP A 196 -2.49 18.81 -13.67
CA ASP A 196 -3.05 17.81 -12.75
C ASP A 196 -3.39 18.40 -11.39
N TRP A 197 -2.79 19.52 -11.00
CA TRP A 197 -3.06 20.22 -9.73
C TRP A 197 -3.74 21.57 -9.92
N ALA A 198 -4.44 21.75 -11.03
CA ALA A 198 -5.14 23.00 -11.29
C ALA A 198 -6.22 23.33 -10.25
N TYR A 199 -6.63 22.36 -9.43
CA TYR A 199 -7.50 22.59 -8.29
C TYR A 199 -6.84 23.35 -7.13
N LEU A 200 -5.53 23.23 -6.95
CA LEU A 200 -4.78 23.97 -5.93
C LEU A 200 -4.56 25.43 -6.31
N ALA A 201 -4.81 25.80 -7.58
CA ALA A 201 -4.65 27.18 -8.03
C ALA A 201 -5.75 28.08 -7.47
N VAL A 202 -5.34 29.22 -6.91
CA VAL A 202 -6.28 30.31 -6.57
C VAL A 202 -6.93 30.82 -7.85
N ALA A 203 -8.24 31.03 -7.81
CA ALA A 203 -9.04 31.38 -8.97
C ALA A 203 -9.79 32.71 -8.74
N TYR A 204 -9.97 33.48 -9.82
CA TYR A 204 -10.61 34.80 -9.80
C TYR A 204 -11.61 34.94 -10.94
N CYS A 205 -12.74 35.62 -10.74
CA CYS A 205 -13.68 35.86 -11.83
C CYS A 205 -13.19 36.92 -12.84
N SER A 206 -12.22 37.76 -12.46
CA SER A 206 -11.68 38.81 -13.32
C SER A 206 -10.28 39.24 -12.89
N LYS A 207 -9.58 40.00 -13.75
CA LYS A 207 -8.25 40.56 -13.45
C LYS A 207 -8.32 41.57 -12.31
N GLU A 208 -9.41 42.32 -12.21
CA GLU A 208 -9.66 43.30 -11.14
C GLU A 208 -9.76 42.57 -9.80
N CYS A 209 -10.51 41.47 -9.74
CA CYS A 209 -10.57 40.61 -8.54
C CYS A 209 -9.22 39.99 -8.20
N GLN A 210 -8.43 39.60 -9.20
CA GLN A 210 -7.07 39.09 -8.98
C GLN A 210 -6.17 40.16 -8.35
N VAL A 211 -6.19 41.39 -8.86
CA VAL A 211 -5.40 42.51 -8.33
C VAL A 211 -5.85 42.85 -6.90
N ALA A 212 -7.16 42.91 -6.67
CA ALA A 212 -7.73 43.22 -5.36
C ALA A 212 -7.48 42.10 -4.32
N GLY A 213 -7.51 40.83 -4.72
CA GLY A 213 -7.18 39.68 -3.87
C GLY A 213 -5.67 39.45 -3.69
N TRP A 214 -4.82 40.08 -4.50
CA TRP A 214 -3.38 39.76 -4.57
C TRP A 214 -2.66 39.93 -3.24
N GLY A 215 -3.03 40.94 -2.43
CA GLY A 215 -2.40 41.18 -1.13
C GLY A 215 -2.44 39.96 -0.20
N LYS A 216 -3.59 39.28 -0.13
CA LYS A 216 -3.77 38.03 0.64
C LYS A 216 -3.12 36.85 -0.08
N HIS A 217 -3.41 36.69 -1.37
CA HIS A 217 -2.96 35.54 -2.16
C HIS A 217 -1.44 35.47 -2.30
N LYS A 218 -0.72 36.60 -2.37
CA LYS A 218 0.75 36.60 -2.48
C LYS A 218 1.44 35.78 -1.37
N SER A 219 0.87 35.78 -0.16
CA SER A 219 1.41 35.04 0.98
C SER A 219 1.32 33.51 0.84
N ILE A 220 0.32 33.01 0.10
CA ILE A 220 0.08 31.57 -0.12
C ILE A 220 0.57 31.09 -1.50
N CYS A 221 0.68 31.99 -2.47
CA CYS A 221 1.02 31.68 -3.86
C CYS A 221 2.38 30.97 -3.98
N LEU A 222 3.43 31.57 -3.39
CA LEU A 222 4.78 31.02 -3.47
C LEU A 222 4.91 29.71 -2.67
N PRO A 223 4.42 29.59 -1.41
CA PRO A 223 4.42 28.31 -0.71
C PRO A 223 3.74 27.18 -1.49
N ARG A 224 2.54 27.41 -2.05
CA ARG A 224 1.84 26.42 -2.90
C ARG A 224 2.69 26.03 -4.11
N GLN A 225 3.27 27.01 -4.81
CA GLN A 225 4.12 26.75 -5.99
C GLN A 225 5.32 25.87 -5.64
N LEU A 226 6.04 26.20 -4.56
CA LEU A 226 7.23 25.44 -4.14
C LEU A 226 6.86 24.04 -3.68
N LEU A 227 5.80 23.90 -2.87
CA LEU A 227 5.33 22.61 -2.36
C LEU A 227 4.88 21.70 -3.50
N SER A 228 4.06 22.22 -4.42
CA SER A 228 3.68 21.49 -5.63
C SER A 228 4.92 21.02 -6.38
N ARG A 229 5.86 21.92 -6.73
CA ARG A 229 7.08 21.51 -7.44
C ARG A 229 7.87 20.44 -6.70
N ALA A 230 8.02 20.56 -5.39
CA ALA A 230 8.68 19.56 -4.54
C ALA A 230 7.99 18.20 -4.64
N VAL A 231 6.67 18.16 -4.45
CA VAL A 231 5.89 16.91 -4.57
C VAL A 231 5.99 16.32 -5.97
N SER A 232 6.11 17.13 -7.02
CA SER A 232 6.19 16.60 -8.39
C SER A 232 7.50 15.87 -8.64
N VAL A 233 8.59 16.31 -7.99
CA VAL A 233 9.88 15.62 -8.00
C VAL A 233 9.78 14.33 -7.17
N VAL A 234 9.22 14.42 -5.96
CA VAL A 234 9.05 13.26 -5.05
C VAL A 234 8.20 12.17 -5.70
N GLN A 235 7.08 12.52 -6.34
CA GLN A 235 6.21 11.56 -7.01
C GLN A 235 6.94 10.78 -8.11
N LEU A 236 7.70 11.49 -8.96
CA LEU A 236 8.46 10.88 -10.06
C LEU A 236 9.62 10.01 -9.54
N LEU A 237 10.35 10.49 -8.52
CA LEU A 237 11.39 9.70 -7.85
C LEU A 237 10.81 8.43 -7.24
N SER A 238 9.70 8.56 -6.52
CA SER A 238 9.01 7.46 -5.86
C SER A 238 8.51 6.43 -6.88
N ARG A 239 7.98 6.87 -8.03
CA ARG A 239 7.60 5.97 -9.14
C ARG A 239 8.81 5.22 -9.70
N GLN A 240 9.89 5.92 -10.04
CA GLN A 240 11.12 5.28 -10.55
C GLN A 240 11.71 4.28 -9.54
N PHE A 241 11.74 4.69 -8.27
CA PHE A 241 12.20 3.86 -7.17
C PHE A 241 11.37 2.57 -7.09
N GLU A 242 10.04 2.64 -7.13
CA GLU A 242 9.20 1.45 -7.12
C GLU A 242 9.37 0.59 -8.36
N GLN A 243 9.48 1.17 -9.55
CA GLN A 243 9.68 0.39 -10.79
C GLN A 243 10.95 -0.47 -10.75
N ARG A 244 11.99 -0.02 -10.03
CA ARG A 244 13.28 -0.71 -9.92
C ARG A 244 13.39 -1.61 -8.70
N THR A 245 12.60 -1.34 -7.66
CA THR A 245 12.66 -2.03 -6.36
C THR A 245 11.39 -2.83 -6.05
N PHE A 246 10.54 -3.04 -7.05
CA PHE A 246 9.29 -3.78 -6.89
C PHE A 246 9.61 -5.20 -6.38
N ASN A 247 9.11 -5.51 -5.19
CA ASN A 247 9.50 -6.70 -4.43
C ASN A 247 8.31 -7.59 -4.08
N LEU A 248 7.14 -7.31 -4.67
CA LEU A 248 5.92 -8.06 -4.44
C LEU A 248 5.72 -8.97 -5.65
N GLY A 249 5.74 -10.29 -5.47
CA GLY A 249 5.49 -11.20 -6.58
C GLY A 249 4.01 -11.27 -6.88
N TYR A 250 3.42 -10.25 -7.50
CA TYR A 250 2.03 -10.30 -7.95
C TYR A 250 1.92 -10.71 -9.41
N ASP A 251 0.84 -11.44 -9.73
CA ASP A 251 0.34 -11.71 -11.07
C ASP A 251 -0.97 -10.97 -11.17
N ILE A 252 -1.26 -10.47 -12.34
CA ILE A 252 -2.57 -9.92 -12.61
C ILE A 252 -3.45 -11.10 -13.06
N ILE A 253 -4.42 -11.53 -12.25
CA ILE A 253 -5.37 -12.60 -12.64
C ILE A 253 -6.41 -12.03 -13.56
N SER A 254 -6.98 -10.90 -13.17
CA SER A 254 -8.08 -10.29 -13.87
C SER A 254 -8.08 -8.79 -13.65
N VAL A 255 -8.48 -8.09 -14.72
CA VAL A 255 -8.75 -6.67 -14.68
C VAL A 255 -10.16 -6.47 -15.21
N SER A 256 -10.94 -5.74 -14.46
CA SER A 256 -12.26 -5.26 -14.84
C SER A 256 -12.25 -3.73 -14.86
N ASP A 257 -13.34 -3.11 -15.32
CA ASP A 257 -13.41 -1.65 -15.51
C ASP A 257 -13.22 -0.85 -14.20
N ASP A 258 -13.52 -1.45 -13.05
CA ASP A 258 -13.49 -0.78 -11.75
C ASP A 258 -12.77 -1.57 -10.62
N ALA A 259 -12.27 -2.77 -10.91
CA ALA A 259 -11.49 -3.57 -9.98
C ALA A 259 -10.32 -4.26 -10.69
N ILE A 260 -9.17 -4.26 -10.02
CA ILE A 260 -8.00 -5.07 -10.36
C ILE A 260 -7.94 -6.20 -9.34
N SER A 261 -8.00 -7.45 -9.81
CA SER A 261 -7.73 -8.60 -8.96
C SER A 261 -6.33 -9.10 -9.24
N LEU A 262 -5.46 -8.93 -8.25
CA LEU A 262 -4.12 -9.47 -8.25
C LEU A 262 -4.12 -10.86 -7.62
N ARG A 263 -3.50 -11.82 -8.29
CA ARG A 263 -2.95 -12.99 -7.61
C ARG A 263 -1.68 -12.52 -6.98
N VAL A 264 -1.40 -13.03 -5.80
CA VAL A 264 -0.01 -13.13 -5.41
C VAL A 264 0.57 -14.36 -6.10
N ILE A 265 1.44 -14.19 -7.11
CA ILE A 265 2.27 -15.29 -7.67
C ILE A 265 3.19 -15.80 -6.59
N ALA A 266 3.75 -14.87 -5.84
CA ALA A 266 4.44 -15.11 -4.60
C ALA A 266 3.41 -15.20 -3.49
N GLY A 267 2.47 -16.13 -3.63
CA GLY A 267 1.66 -16.57 -2.52
C GLY A 267 2.58 -16.82 -1.34
N MET A 268 2.39 -16.02 -0.28
CA MET A 268 2.02 -16.66 0.97
C MET A 268 0.82 -17.58 0.64
N PRO A 269 1.10 -18.87 0.43
CA PRO A 269 1.38 -19.77 1.52
C PRO A 269 2.85 -20.17 1.55
N TRP A 270 3.48 -19.98 2.70
CA TRP A 270 4.78 -20.56 3.06
C TRP A 270 4.77 -22.11 3.03
N ASP A 271 3.63 -22.70 2.70
CA ASP A 271 3.38 -24.14 2.69
C ASP A 271 3.55 -24.78 1.30
N ASP A 272 3.67 -23.99 0.22
CA ASP A 272 3.91 -24.55 -1.13
C ASP A 272 5.12 -23.93 -1.88
N PRO A 273 6.33 -24.48 -1.65
CA PRO A 273 7.55 -24.10 -2.34
C PRO A 273 7.48 -24.27 -3.87
N SER A 274 6.52 -25.04 -4.40
CA SER A 274 6.36 -25.18 -5.86
C SER A 274 6.01 -23.87 -6.55
N LEU A 275 5.41 -22.93 -5.82
CA LEU A 275 4.85 -21.69 -6.37
C LEU A 275 5.88 -20.56 -6.48
N THR A 276 7.12 -20.75 -6.03
CA THR A 276 8.21 -19.76 -6.22
C THR A 276 9.44 -20.34 -6.93
N PRO A 277 9.33 -20.61 -8.25
CA PRO A 277 10.45 -21.13 -9.05
C PRO A 277 11.75 -20.30 -8.95
N GLU A 278 11.62 -19.00 -8.69
CA GLU A 278 12.74 -18.08 -8.47
C GLU A 278 13.65 -18.45 -7.29
N ALA A 279 13.12 -19.04 -6.21
CA ALA A 279 13.93 -19.43 -5.06
C ALA A 279 14.88 -20.58 -5.40
N TYR A 280 14.49 -21.47 -6.32
CA TYR A 280 15.34 -22.57 -6.78
C TYR A 280 16.54 -22.10 -7.59
N LYS A 281 16.45 -20.96 -8.30
CA LYS A 281 17.54 -20.43 -9.15
C LYS A 281 18.27 -19.22 -8.55
N GLY A 282 17.94 -18.83 -7.32
CA GLY A 282 18.55 -17.66 -6.69
C GLY A 282 18.10 -16.35 -7.31
N GLY A 283 16.83 -16.27 -7.69
CA GLY A 283 16.20 -15.06 -8.21
C GLY A 283 16.37 -13.90 -7.21
N PHE A 284 16.65 -12.72 -7.74
CA PHE A 284 16.80 -11.52 -6.92
C PHE A 284 15.43 -11.12 -6.33
N ILE A 285 15.42 -10.56 -5.12
CA ILE A 285 14.15 -10.20 -4.45
C ILE A 285 13.36 -9.12 -5.19
N PHE A 286 14.04 -8.22 -5.91
CA PHE A 286 13.36 -7.25 -6.78
C PHE A 286 13.09 -7.87 -8.14
N ARG A 287 11.88 -7.63 -8.63
CA ARG A 287 11.37 -8.12 -9.91
C ARG A 287 10.79 -6.94 -10.69
N PRO A 288 10.74 -7.03 -12.03
CA PRO A 288 9.93 -6.10 -12.80
C PRO A 288 8.47 -6.14 -12.30
N PRO A 289 7.80 -4.98 -12.14
CA PRO A 289 6.37 -4.98 -11.89
C PRO A 289 5.61 -5.64 -13.05
N PRO A 290 4.44 -6.27 -12.80
CA PRO A 290 3.65 -6.96 -13.83
C PRO A 290 2.97 -5.99 -14.83
N CYS A 291 3.43 -4.74 -14.92
CA CYS A 291 2.83 -3.60 -15.64
C CYS A 291 3.00 -3.66 -17.18
N GLN A 292 3.01 -4.85 -17.76
CA GLN A 292 3.07 -5.05 -19.21
C GLN A 292 1.89 -5.87 -19.74
N VAL A 293 1.04 -6.40 -18.85
CA VAL A 293 -0.02 -7.35 -19.21
C VAL A 293 -1.24 -6.66 -19.85
N LEU A 294 -1.46 -5.35 -19.63
CA LEU A 294 -2.69 -4.64 -20.05
C LEU A 294 -2.58 -3.85 -21.35
N GLY A 295 -1.47 -3.98 -22.09
CA GLY A 295 -1.20 -3.22 -23.32
C GLY A 295 -0.79 -1.77 -23.04
N ALA A 296 0.29 -1.32 -23.68
CA ALA A 296 1.04 -0.13 -23.24
C ALA A 296 0.37 1.24 -23.49
N ASP A 297 -0.73 1.31 -24.25
CA ASP A 297 -1.10 2.58 -24.93
C ASP A 297 -2.36 3.27 -24.41
N SER A 298 -3.16 2.65 -23.53
CA SER A 298 -4.36 3.32 -22.98
C SER A 298 -4.06 4.09 -21.69
N LYS A 299 -4.76 5.22 -21.48
CA LYS A 299 -4.73 5.92 -20.18
C LYS A 299 -5.15 4.99 -19.03
N ALA A 300 -6.15 4.14 -19.27
CA ALA A 300 -6.64 3.19 -18.28
C ALA A 300 -5.56 2.20 -17.84
N SER A 301 -4.76 1.70 -18.79
CA SER A 301 -3.62 0.82 -18.54
C SER A 301 -2.59 1.48 -17.63
N ARG A 302 -2.22 2.75 -17.90
CA ARG A 302 -1.30 3.50 -17.04
C ARG A 302 -1.79 3.67 -15.60
N ASP A 303 -3.08 3.98 -15.42
CA ASP A 303 -3.66 4.11 -14.07
C ASP A 303 -3.64 2.76 -13.34
N TYR A 304 -3.86 1.65 -14.03
CA TYR A 304 -3.78 0.31 -13.46
C TYR A 304 -2.35 -0.08 -13.09
N ASP A 305 -1.38 0.20 -13.96
CA ASP A 305 0.03 -0.01 -13.68
C ASP A 305 0.47 0.75 -12.42
N GLU A 306 0.06 2.02 -12.29
CA GLU A 306 0.31 2.80 -11.08
C GLU A 306 -0.40 2.22 -9.86
N ALA A 307 -1.64 1.78 -10.01
CA ALA A 307 -2.38 1.16 -8.90
C ALA A 307 -1.67 -0.09 -8.36
N VAL A 308 -1.19 -0.96 -9.26
CA VAL A 308 -0.42 -2.16 -8.90
C VAL A 308 0.94 -1.80 -8.30
N LEU A 309 1.64 -0.84 -8.91
CA LEU A 309 2.94 -0.37 -8.41
C LEU A 309 2.86 0.18 -6.99
N ARG A 310 1.72 0.81 -6.63
CA ARG A 310 1.48 1.43 -5.32
C ARG A 310 0.74 0.55 -4.32
N HIS A 311 0.27 -0.62 -4.74
CA HIS A 311 -0.49 -1.52 -3.88
C HIS A 311 0.33 -1.96 -2.65
N SER A 312 -0.28 -1.82 -1.47
CA SER A 312 0.33 -2.18 -0.18
C SER A 312 1.60 -1.39 0.15
N LYS A 313 1.77 -0.19 -0.44
CA LYS A 313 2.91 0.72 -0.18
C LYS A 313 2.55 1.96 0.65
N CYS A 314 1.37 2.01 1.26
CA CYS A 314 0.87 3.18 2.00
C CYS A 314 1.79 3.65 3.14
N THR A 315 2.51 2.73 3.80
CA THR A 315 3.45 3.09 4.88
C THR A 315 4.86 3.38 4.39
N GLN A 316 5.13 3.10 3.11
CA GLN A 316 6.47 3.22 2.53
C GLN A 316 6.93 4.68 2.49
N GLN A 317 6.01 5.61 2.23
CA GLN A 317 6.30 7.05 2.23
C GLN A 317 6.80 7.58 3.58
N SER A 318 6.32 7.01 4.69
CA SER A 318 6.75 7.39 6.04
C SER A 318 7.97 6.62 6.56
N THR A 319 8.48 5.64 5.80
CA THR A 319 9.55 4.74 6.23
C THR A 319 10.72 4.78 5.24
N VAL A 320 10.62 4.06 4.12
CA VAL A 320 11.67 3.90 3.12
C VAL A 320 11.93 5.18 2.32
N GLU A 321 10.87 5.85 1.85
CA GLU A 321 11.00 6.98 0.91
C GLU A 321 11.28 8.32 1.60
N TRP A 322 11.24 8.31 2.93
CA TRP A 322 11.42 9.49 3.75
C TRP A 322 12.69 10.31 3.44
N PRO A 323 13.88 9.72 3.19
CA PRO A 323 15.12 10.49 2.98
C PRO A 323 15.08 11.51 1.84
N TYR A 324 14.25 11.28 0.81
CA TYR A 324 14.06 12.25 -0.27
C TYR A 324 12.77 13.05 -0.14
N ILE A 325 11.74 12.55 0.57
CA ILE A 325 10.59 13.38 0.96
C ILE A 325 11.05 14.52 1.88
N GLU A 326 11.83 14.21 2.90
CA GLU A 326 12.41 15.17 3.85
C GLU A 326 13.25 16.23 3.11
N LEU A 327 14.09 15.78 2.18
CA LEU A 327 14.93 16.63 1.36
C LEU A 327 14.14 17.72 0.61
N PHE A 328 12.96 17.38 0.07
CA PHE A 328 12.17 18.31 -0.74
C PHE A 328 11.07 19.05 0.02
N VAL A 329 10.52 18.45 1.08
CA VAL A 329 9.29 18.92 1.73
C VAL A 329 9.53 19.55 3.11
N GLU A 330 10.49 19.05 3.89
CA GLU A 330 10.72 19.51 5.28
C GLU A 330 10.99 21.02 5.35
N GLY A 331 11.83 21.53 4.44
CA GLY A 331 12.12 22.96 4.32
C GLY A 331 10.98 23.82 3.78
N LEU A 332 9.81 23.26 3.46
CA LEU A 332 8.66 24.00 2.93
C LEU A 332 7.45 23.97 3.88
N CYS A 333 7.53 23.18 4.96
CA CYS A 333 6.43 22.93 5.86
C CYS A 333 6.85 23.23 7.30
N LYS A 334 5.91 23.81 8.06
CA LYS A 334 6.01 23.97 9.51
C LYS A 334 5.92 22.64 10.24
N SER A 335 5.13 21.69 9.73
CA SER A 335 5.00 20.35 10.28
C SER A 335 4.66 19.32 9.22
N ILE A 336 5.11 18.09 9.44
CA ILE A 336 4.76 16.90 8.66
C ILE A 336 4.35 15.80 9.65
N ASN A 337 3.09 15.39 9.61
CA ASN A 337 2.51 14.36 10.47
C ASN A 337 2.06 13.16 9.64
N VAL A 338 1.92 11.99 10.28
CA VAL A 338 1.27 10.83 9.65
C VAL A 338 -0.20 10.83 10.08
N LEU A 339 -1.10 10.79 9.11
CA LEU A 339 -2.54 10.70 9.32
C LEU A 339 -3.03 9.33 8.82
N PRO A 340 -3.39 8.41 9.71
CA PRO A 340 -4.04 7.15 9.32
C PRO A 340 -5.50 7.41 8.92
N VAL A 341 -5.92 6.89 7.77
CA VAL A 341 -7.25 7.09 7.20
C VAL A 341 -7.84 5.79 6.68
N PHE A 342 -9.16 5.68 6.70
CA PHE A 342 -9.90 4.63 6.01
C PHE A 342 -10.37 5.18 4.65
N PRO A 343 -9.89 4.64 3.52
CA PRO A 343 -10.17 5.18 2.20
C PRO A 343 -11.66 5.03 1.83
N LYS A 344 -12.19 5.99 1.06
CA LYS A 344 -13.51 5.91 0.43
C LYS A 344 -13.51 6.50 -0.97
N ASN A 345 -14.56 6.20 -1.74
CA ASN A 345 -14.65 6.59 -3.14
C ASN A 345 -13.43 6.13 -3.96
N ALA A 346 -12.96 4.89 -3.72
CA ALA A 346 -11.95 4.29 -4.59
C ALA A 346 -12.57 3.99 -5.96
N SER A 347 -11.95 4.48 -7.02
CA SER A 347 -12.34 4.23 -8.41
C SER A 347 -11.65 2.98 -8.98
N ILE A 348 -10.51 2.61 -8.39
CA ILE A 348 -9.83 1.34 -8.61
C ILE A 348 -9.73 0.66 -7.26
N VAL A 349 -10.10 -0.60 -7.24
CA VAL A 349 -9.93 -1.47 -6.08
C VAL A 349 -8.90 -2.52 -6.44
N VAL A 350 -7.75 -2.50 -5.77
CA VAL A 350 -6.75 -3.56 -5.89
C VAL A 350 -7.01 -4.60 -4.81
N SER A 351 -7.33 -5.81 -5.24
CA SER A 351 -7.58 -6.95 -4.36
C SER A 351 -6.48 -8.01 -4.51
N GLU A 352 -6.06 -8.56 -3.39
CA GLU A 352 -5.07 -9.61 -3.25
C GLU A 352 -5.81 -10.95 -3.03
N VAL A 353 -5.71 -11.86 -3.98
CA VAL A 353 -6.26 -13.21 -3.84
C VAL A 353 -5.23 -14.08 -3.12
N VAL A 354 -5.50 -14.38 -1.85
CA VAL A 354 -4.70 -15.27 -0.99
C VAL A 354 -5.42 -16.60 -0.79
N SER A 355 -4.73 -17.61 -0.27
CA SER A 355 -5.34 -18.92 0.01
C SER A 355 -6.54 -18.84 0.97
N ALA A 356 -6.58 -17.80 1.82
CA ALA A 356 -7.64 -17.53 2.80
C ALA A 356 -8.81 -16.66 2.28
N GLY A 357 -8.73 -16.16 1.05
CA GLY A 357 -9.80 -15.41 0.39
C GLY A 357 -9.25 -14.18 -0.34
N THR A 358 -10.14 -13.23 -0.61
CA THR A 358 -9.78 -11.99 -1.29
C THR A 358 -9.58 -10.85 -0.28
N LEU A 359 -8.32 -10.43 -0.06
CA LEU A 359 -7.98 -9.27 0.75
C LEU A 359 -8.03 -8.00 -0.08
N ASN A 360 -8.79 -7.00 0.36
CA ASN A 360 -9.00 -5.79 -0.42
C ASN A 360 -8.25 -4.60 0.19
N GLY A 361 -7.46 -3.89 -0.62
CA GLY A 361 -6.69 -2.73 -0.18
C GLY A 361 -7.55 -1.58 0.39
N ALA A 362 -8.83 -1.52 0.04
CA ALA A 362 -9.77 -0.57 0.63
C ALA A 362 -10.13 -0.91 2.08
N ILE A 363 -10.02 -2.16 2.53
CA ILE A 363 -10.36 -2.54 3.91
C ILE A 363 -9.33 -1.99 4.90
N VAL A 364 -8.07 -1.85 4.49
CA VAL A 364 -6.93 -1.57 5.35
C VAL A 364 -6.79 -0.08 5.65
N ASN A 365 -6.24 0.23 6.83
CA ASN A 365 -5.85 1.59 7.21
C ASN A 365 -4.72 2.09 6.28
N HIS A 366 -4.93 3.28 5.72
CA HIS A 366 -4.04 3.94 4.79
C HIS A 366 -3.31 5.09 5.50
N GLY A 367 -1.98 5.06 5.55
CA GLY A 367 -1.20 6.15 6.12
C GLY A 367 -0.91 7.23 5.09
N VAL A 368 -1.27 8.48 5.35
CA VAL A 368 -0.92 9.65 4.51
C VAL A 368 -0.09 10.68 5.26
N LEU A 369 0.61 11.56 4.54
CA LEU A 369 1.38 12.65 5.15
C LEU A 369 0.54 13.93 5.20
N ASN A 370 0.23 14.42 6.41
CA ASN A 370 -0.43 15.71 6.62
C ASN A 370 0.65 16.80 6.76
N LEU A 371 0.70 17.69 5.77
CA LEU A 371 1.67 18.77 5.65
C LEU A 371 1.02 20.09 6.08
N ARG A 372 1.69 20.88 6.91
CA ARG A 372 1.25 22.25 7.23
C ARG A 372 2.30 23.24 6.78
N THR A 373 1.95 24.19 5.93
CA THR A 373 2.86 25.24 5.44
C THR A 373 3.01 26.38 6.46
N ASP A 374 3.98 27.27 6.24
CA ASP A 374 4.15 28.49 7.04
C ASP A 374 2.95 29.46 6.89
N SER A 375 2.21 29.38 5.78
CA SER A 375 0.95 30.12 5.61
C SER A 375 -0.20 29.57 6.47
N GLY A 376 0.00 28.43 7.13
CA GLY A 376 -1.02 27.74 7.94
C GLY A 376 -1.95 26.84 7.12
N GLU A 377 -1.76 26.75 5.81
CA GLU A 377 -2.51 25.83 4.96
C GLU A 377 -2.11 24.38 5.26
N ALA A 378 -3.09 23.48 5.18
CA ALA A 378 -2.90 22.06 5.40
C ALA A 378 -3.13 21.28 4.10
N PHE A 379 -2.19 20.39 3.78
CA PHE A 379 -2.23 19.53 2.61
C PHE A 379 -2.05 18.07 3.02
N VAL A 380 -2.62 17.16 2.24
CA VAL A 380 -2.33 15.74 2.30
C VAL A 380 -1.44 15.38 1.11
N LEU A 381 -0.27 14.79 1.40
CA LEU A 381 0.59 14.12 0.44
C LEU A 381 0.34 12.61 0.54
N ASP A 382 -0.10 12.01 -0.57
CA ASP A 382 -0.42 10.60 -0.67
C ASP A 382 0.21 10.01 -1.95
N LEU A 383 1.44 9.49 -1.82
CA LEU A 383 2.17 8.86 -2.92
C LEU A 383 1.55 7.53 -3.38
N SER A 384 0.66 6.98 -2.55
CA SER A 384 -0.03 5.71 -2.71
C SER A 384 -1.47 5.87 -3.16
N ALA A 385 -1.93 7.10 -3.39
CA ALA A 385 -3.26 7.42 -3.91
C ALA A 385 -3.65 6.62 -5.18
N PRO A 386 -2.72 6.32 -6.12
CA PRO A 386 -3.06 5.54 -7.32
C PRO A 386 -3.61 4.14 -7.05
N GLN A 387 -3.28 3.49 -5.91
CA GLN A 387 -3.83 2.17 -5.57
C GLN A 387 -5.37 2.19 -5.39
N TYR A 388 -5.95 3.38 -5.21
CA TYR A 388 -7.39 3.62 -5.11
C TYR A 388 -7.97 4.27 -6.38
N GLY A 389 -7.14 4.43 -7.43
CA GLY A 389 -7.47 5.12 -8.66
C GLY A 389 -7.59 6.64 -8.53
N TRP A 390 -6.98 7.20 -7.49
CA TRP A 390 -6.90 8.65 -7.31
C TRP A 390 -5.63 9.18 -8.00
N CYS A 391 -5.79 10.17 -8.86
CA CYS A 391 -4.66 10.79 -9.56
C CYS A 391 -3.96 11.86 -8.69
N GLU A 392 -4.62 12.34 -7.65
CA GLU A 392 -4.15 13.45 -6.83
C GLU A 392 -3.15 13.02 -5.76
N THR A 393 -1.87 13.29 -6.00
CA THR A 393 -0.80 13.06 -5.01
C THR A 393 -0.78 14.12 -3.89
N LEU A 394 -1.27 15.35 -4.16
CA LEU A 394 -1.23 16.47 -3.23
C LEU A 394 -2.58 17.19 -3.17
N SER A 395 -3.32 17.06 -2.08
CA SER A 395 -4.63 17.68 -1.91
C SER A 395 -4.68 18.65 -0.73
N LEU A 396 -5.60 19.62 -0.72
CA LEU A 396 -5.91 20.32 0.53
C LEU A 396 -6.51 19.33 1.53
N THR A 397 -6.09 19.36 2.80
CA THR A 397 -6.52 18.38 3.80
C THR A 397 -8.04 18.32 3.93
N ARG A 398 -8.72 19.47 3.91
CA ARG A 398 -10.19 19.53 3.93
C ARG A 398 -10.82 18.76 2.77
N ASP A 399 -10.32 18.97 1.57
CA ASP A 399 -10.90 18.40 0.35
C ASP A 399 -10.59 16.90 0.26
N TYR A 400 -9.37 16.50 0.65
CA TYR A 400 -8.98 15.11 0.78
C TYR A 400 -9.86 14.37 1.80
N VAL A 401 -10.04 14.92 3.00
CA VAL A 401 -10.88 14.28 4.03
C VAL A 401 -12.32 14.14 3.56
N ALA A 402 -12.90 15.20 2.98
CA ALA A 402 -14.28 15.16 2.52
C ALA A 402 -14.52 14.09 1.44
N THR A 403 -13.56 13.91 0.52
CA THR A 403 -13.74 13.08 -0.67
C THR A 403 -13.12 11.68 -0.57
N ARG A 404 -12.09 11.48 0.27
CA ARG A 404 -11.27 10.25 0.32
C ARG A 404 -11.31 9.53 1.65
N VAL A 405 -11.80 10.15 2.71
CA VAL A 405 -11.71 9.60 4.06
C VAL A 405 -13.10 9.25 4.60
N ALA A 406 -13.36 7.96 4.81
CA ALA A 406 -14.55 7.51 5.55
C ALA A 406 -14.39 7.77 7.04
N LYS A 407 -13.17 7.55 7.56
CA LYS A 407 -12.80 7.75 8.95
C LYS A 407 -11.32 8.12 9.03
N ALA A 408 -11.00 9.17 9.79
CA ALA A 408 -9.64 9.50 10.14
C ALA A 408 -9.38 9.03 11.58
N ASP A 409 -8.19 8.50 11.84
CA ASP A 409 -7.71 8.29 13.20
C ASP A 409 -6.99 9.56 13.72
N VAL A 410 -6.53 9.51 14.97
CA VAL A 410 -5.79 10.61 15.59
C VAL A 410 -4.48 10.82 14.83
N GLU A 411 -4.22 12.07 14.43
CA GLU A 411 -2.93 12.46 13.84
C GLU A 411 -1.80 12.06 14.78
N GLN A 412 -0.84 11.33 14.23
CA GLN A 412 0.34 10.96 14.97
C GLN A 412 1.42 11.99 14.62
N PRO A 413 1.98 12.71 15.61
CA PRO A 413 3.19 13.47 15.33
C PRO A 413 4.20 12.52 14.72
N ARG A 414 5.07 13.03 13.85
CA ARG A 414 6.22 12.25 13.40
C ARG A 414 6.98 11.83 14.65
N VAL A 415 6.75 10.60 15.09
CA VAL A 415 7.62 10.02 16.08
C VAL A 415 8.92 9.78 15.32
N ALA A 416 10.06 10.10 15.93
CA ALA A 416 11.39 9.79 15.41
C ALA A 416 11.60 8.25 15.37
N HIS A 417 10.73 7.54 14.65
CA HIS A 417 10.40 6.12 14.78
C HIS A 417 10.91 5.28 13.62
N ALA A 418 11.70 5.85 12.70
CA ALA A 418 12.38 5.08 11.66
C ALA A 418 13.14 3.86 12.25
N GLY A 419 13.69 3.97 13.47
CA GLY A 419 14.34 2.84 14.14
C GLY A 419 13.48 1.95 15.05
N LYS A 420 12.21 2.31 15.34
CA LYS A 420 11.37 1.61 16.35
C LYS A 420 10.12 0.94 15.76
N LEU A 421 9.55 1.47 14.68
CA LEU A 421 8.38 0.87 14.03
C LEU A 421 8.76 -0.31 13.11
N GLU A 422 9.94 -0.28 12.48
CA GLU A 422 10.50 -1.45 11.79
C GLU A 422 10.83 -2.56 12.78
N LYS A 423 11.38 -2.22 13.96
CA LYS A 423 11.58 -3.18 15.05
C LYS A 423 10.25 -3.76 15.57
N LEU A 424 9.14 -3.02 15.57
CA LEU A 424 7.86 -3.53 16.08
C LEU A 424 6.99 -4.24 15.02
N ARG A 425 7.19 -3.99 13.72
CA ARG A 425 6.50 -4.73 12.65
C ARG A 425 7.27 -5.95 12.14
N ALA A 426 8.61 -5.91 12.16
CA ALA A 426 9.44 -7.08 11.85
C ALA A 426 9.40 -8.16 12.96
N ILE A 427 8.91 -7.82 14.16
CA ILE A 427 8.77 -8.78 15.28
C ILE A 427 7.43 -9.54 15.24
N ASN A 428 6.41 -9.07 14.50
CA ASN A 428 5.07 -9.68 14.48
C ASN A 428 4.64 -10.28 13.13
N LEU A 429 5.48 -10.21 12.09
CA LEU A 429 5.27 -10.93 10.84
C LEU A 429 6.56 -11.67 10.56
N GLY A 430 6.58 -12.99 10.79
CA GLY A 430 7.74 -13.89 10.64
C GLY A 430 8.32 -14.00 9.22
N ASP A 431 8.19 -12.96 8.40
CA ASP A 431 8.53 -12.92 6.99
C ASP A 431 9.90 -12.27 6.78
N HIS A 432 10.91 -13.12 6.71
CA HIS A 432 12.29 -12.75 6.40
C HIS A 432 12.43 -12.07 5.03
N VAL A 433 11.58 -12.42 4.06
CA VAL A 433 11.64 -11.87 2.68
C VAL A 433 11.17 -10.44 2.66
N VAL A 434 9.99 -10.16 3.23
CA VAL A 434 9.47 -8.79 3.33
C VAL A 434 10.45 -7.90 4.08
N THR A 435 10.97 -8.37 5.22
CA THR A 435 11.95 -7.62 6.02
C THR A 435 13.22 -7.31 5.22
N ALA A 436 13.79 -8.30 4.53
CA ALA A 436 14.98 -8.09 3.70
C ALA A 436 14.71 -7.15 2.52
N GLY A 437 13.52 -7.22 1.91
CA GLY A 437 13.09 -6.32 0.85
C GLY A 437 13.00 -4.87 1.32
N TYR A 438 12.42 -4.62 2.49
CA TYR A 438 12.37 -3.29 3.10
C TYR A 438 13.76 -2.76 3.45
N LYS A 439 14.64 -3.60 4.02
CA LYS A 439 16.03 -3.25 4.33
C LYS A 439 16.79 -2.82 3.07
N LEU A 440 16.75 -3.63 2.00
CA LEU A 440 17.40 -3.28 0.74
C LEU A 440 16.80 -2.00 0.13
N LYS A 441 15.47 -1.85 0.16
CA LYS A 441 14.81 -0.62 -0.29
C LYS A 441 15.30 0.62 0.46
N ALA A 442 15.44 0.54 1.79
CA ALA A 442 15.95 1.64 2.60
C ALA A 442 17.40 2.01 2.20
N GLU A 443 18.26 1.03 1.93
CA GLU A 443 19.62 1.26 1.44
C GLU A 443 19.63 1.95 0.06
N VAL A 444 18.78 1.50 -0.87
CA VAL A 444 18.63 2.14 -2.19
C VAL A 444 18.10 3.58 -2.06
N ALA A 445 17.16 3.83 -1.15
CA ALA A 445 16.63 5.18 -0.91
C ALA A 445 17.69 6.15 -0.36
N GLN A 446 18.63 5.66 0.46
CA GLN A 446 19.78 6.45 0.89
C GLN A 446 20.70 6.83 -0.28
N VAL A 447 20.92 5.90 -1.21
CA VAL A 447 21.72 6.18 -2.42
C VAL A 447 21.03 7.22 -3.31
N VAL A 448 19.71 7.16 -3.46
CA VAL A 448 18.92 8.18 -4.16
C VAL A 448 19.11 9.55 -3.49
N SER A 449 18.93 9.64 -2.17
CA SER A 449 19.12 10.90 -1.42
C SER A 449 20.55 11.44 -1.57
N PHE A 450 21.56 10.58 -1.45
CA PHE A 450 22.97 10.95 -1.63
C PHE A 450 23.24 11.47 -3.05
N THR A 451 22.71 10.80 -4.07
CA THR A 451 22.86 11.18 -5.48
C THR A 451 22.26 12.57 -5.75
N ILE A 452 21.07 12.83 -5.21
CA ILE A 452 20.42 14.14 -5.32
C ILE A 452 21.25 15.21 -4.64
N ARG A 453 21.76 14.96 -3.42
CA ARG A 453 22.64 15.91 -2.70
C ARG A 453 23.89 16.22 -3.52
N LYS A 454 24.56 15.21 -4.07
CA LYS A 454 25.75 15.38 -4.92
C LYS A 454 25.44 16.22 -6.16
N PHE A 455 24.29 15.97 -6.81
CA PHE A 455 23.84 16.77 -7.95
C PHE A 455 23.56 18.23 -7.57
N LEU A 456 22.90 18.48 -6.43
CA LEU A 456 22.63 19.84 -5.95
C LEU A 456 23.90 20.60 -5.54
N HIS A 457 25.00 19.89 -5.25
CA HIS A 457 26.31 20.47 -4.98
C HIS A 457 27.22 20.57 -6.21
N SER A 458 26.82 20.05 -7.38
CA SER A 458 27.69 20.04 -8.54
C SER A 458 27.85 21.45 -9.13
N GLU A 459 29.03 21.76 -9.65
CA GLU A 459 29.27 23.01 -10.37
C GLU A 459 28.33 23.21 -11.55
N SER A 460 27.92 22.11 -12.20
CA SER A 460 26.95 22.13 -13.29
C SER A 460 25.55 22.58 -12.86
N PHE A 461 25.18 22.37 -11.59
CA PHE A 461 23.94 22.90 -11.03
C PHE A 461 24.14 24.32 -10.51
N ILE A 462 25.20 24.55 -9.72
CA ILE A 462 25.50 25.86 -9.13
C ILE A 462 25.68 26.90 -10.23
N GLY A 463 26.44 26.59 -11.29
CA GLY A 463 26.74 27.48 -12.41
C GLY A 463 25.55 27.91 -13.26
N LYS A 464 24.34 27.35 -13.03
CA LYS A 464 23.12 27.89 -13.65
C LYS A 464 22.87 29.30 -13.11
N LYS A 465 22.91 30.30 -14.00
CA LYS A 465 22.79 31.75 -13.67
C LYS A 465 21.66 32.08 -12.68
N GLY A 466 20.52 31.39 -12.74
CA GLY A 466 19.41 31.57 -11.80
C GLY A 466 19.68 31.05 -10.38
N VAL A 467 20.42 29.94 -10.26
CA VAL A 467 20.82 29.31 -9.00
C VAL A 467 21.89 30.15 -8.31
N VAL A 468 22.98 30.53 -9.01
CA VAL A 468 24.01 31.43 -8.47
C VAL A 468 23.38 32.71 -7.93
N ASN A 469 22.55 33.39 -8.73
CA ASN A 469 21.96 34.65 -8.33
C ASN A 469 20.99 34.52 -7.14
N PHE A 470 20.34 33.38 -6.97
CA PHE A 470 19.49 33.14 -5.81
C PHE A 470 20.32 32.79 -4.57
N MET A 471 21.25 31.84 -4.70
CA MET A 471 22.12 31.44 -3.60
C MET A 471 22.94 32.64 -3.12
N CYS A 472 23.62 33.38 -4.00
CA CYS A 472 24.35 34.59 -3.59
C CYS A 472 23.45 35.61 -2.87
N ARG A 473 22.21 35.82 -3.30
CA ARG A 473 21.29 36.77 -2.63
C ARG A 473 20.85 36.31 -1.24
N GLU A 474 20.62 35.02 -1.03
CA GLU A 474 20.22 34.50 0.27
C GLU A 474 21.44 34.32 1.19
N LEU A 475 22.57 33.87 0.64
CA LEU A 475 23.84 33.73 1.37
C LEU A 475 24.36 35.08 1.85
N MET A 476 24.25 36.15 1.05
CA MET A 476 24.69 37.50 1.45
C MET A 476 23.81 38.16 2.50
N LYS A 477 22.63 37.60 2.82
CA LYS A 477 21.77 38.09 3.91
C LYS A 477 22.14 37.51 5.29
N GLY A 478 23.00 36.50 5.37
CA GLY A 478 23.47 35.91 6.62
C GLY A 478 24.99 35.86 6.67
N SER A 479 25.62 36.68 7.52
CA SER A 479 27.09 36.83 7.58
C SER A 479 27.85 35.66 8.22
N ASP A 480 27.21 34.56 8.62
CA ASP A 480 27.81 33.48 9.43
C ASP A 480 27.74 32.08 8.79
N LEU A 481 27.75 31.99 7.46
CA LEU A 481 27.60 30.73 6.73
C LEU A 481 28.80 29.77 6.79
N ALA A 482 30.00 30.24 7.13
CA ALA A 482 31.17 29.37 7.31
C ALA A 482 31.00 28.36 8.47
N LYS A 483 29.96 28.51 9.30
CA LYS A 483 29.64 27.62 10.44
C LYS A 483 28.36 26.80 10.25
N GLN A 484 27.63 26.93 9.14
CA GLN A 484 26.37 26.22 8.97
C GLN A 484 26.57 24.76 8.57
N GLU A 485 25.74 23.88 9.12
CA GLU A 485 25.76 22.45 8.81
C GLU A 485 25.55 22.18 7.31
N PRO A 486 26.20 21.16 6.73
CA PRO A 486 26.02 20.75 5.33
C PRO A 486 24.55 20.55 4.91
N SER A 487 23.68 20.19 5.85
CA SER A 487 22.24 20.04 5.67
C SER A 487 21.55 21.34 5.23
N ALA A 488 21.95 22.49 5.79
CA ALA A 488 21.37 23.79 5.47
C ALA A 488 21.65 24.22 4.03
N ASN A 489 22.86 23.94 3.53
CA ASN A 489 23.25 24.25 2.16
C ASN A 489 22.42 23.46 1.14
N VAL A 490 22.13 22.19 1.43
CA VAL A 490 21.28 21.35 0.58
C VAL A 490 19.85 21.90 0.51
N GLN A 491 19.24 22.25 1.65
CA GLN A 491 17.89 22.81 1.70
C GLN A 491 17.80 24.15 0.94
N LEU A 492 18.84 24.98 1.00
CA LEU A 492 18.93 26.20 0.21
C LEU A 492 18.98 25.90 -1.30
N ALA A 493 19.79 24.92 -1.71
CA ALA A 493 19.90 24.49 -3.10
C ALA A 493 18.57 23.91 -3.63
N VAL A 494 17.85 23.11 -2.82
CA VAL A 494 16.50 22.64 -3.14
C VAL A 494 15.55 23.82 -3.36
N ARG A 495 15.47 24.76 -2.40
CA ARG A 495 14.62 25.96 -2.54
C ARG A 495 15.00 26.80 -3.77
N ALA A 496 16.28 26.90 -4.10
CA ALA A 496 16.76 27.57 -5.30
C ALA A 496 16.25 26.90 -6.58
N MET A 497 16.37 25.56 -6.65
CA MET A 497 15.87 24.76 -7.76
C MET A 497 14.36 24.94 -7.95
N LEU A 498 13.59 24.87 -6.87
CA LEU A 498 12.13 25.00 -6.89
C LEU A 498 11.65 26.40 -7.31
N LYS A 499 12.53 27.42 -7.26
CA LYS A 499 12.24 28.81 -7.69
C LYS A 499 12.64 29.11 -9.13
N LEU A 500 13.27 28.18 -9.85
CA LEU A 500 13.62 28.35 -11.26
C LEU A 500 12.36 28.63 -12.11
N ASP A 501 12.53 29.25 -13.28
CA ASP A 501 11.44 29.30 -14.26
C ASP A 501 11.01 27.88 -14.68
N LYS A 502 9.85 27.74 -15.32
CA LYS A 502 9.28 26.42 -15.66
C LYS A 502 10.27 25.58 -16.48
N ALA A 503 10.88 26.13 -17.53
CA ALA A 503 11.76 25.38 -18.40
C ALA A 503 13.05 24.94 -17.68
N ALA A 504 13.65 25.83 -16.89
CA ALA A 504 14.85 25.51 -16.11
C ALA A 504 14.58 24.49 -14.99
N PHE A 505 13.42 24.60 -14.32
CA PHE A 505 12.95 23.61 -13.33
C PHE A 505 12.78 22.23 -13.98
N GLU A 506 12.07 22.14 -15.11
CA GLU A 506 11.86 20.89 -15.83
C GLU A 506 13.18 20.25 -16.28
N SER A 507 14.08 21.03 -16.87
CA SER A 507 15.42 20.55 -17.24
C SER A 507 16.19 19.99 -16.04
N CYS A 508 16.10 20.66 -14.88
CA CYS A 508 16.76 20.22 -13.65
C CYS A 508 16.14 18.94 -13.09
N ARG A 509 14.80 18.88 -13.04
CA ARG A 509 14.04 17.70 -12.62
C ARG A 509 14.38 16.49 -13.48
N SER A 510 14.34 16.60 -14.81
CA SER A 510 14.67 15.50 -15.72
C SER A 510 16.11 15.02 -15.56
N LYS A 511 17.08 15.93 -15.39
CA LYS A 511 18.48 15.56 -15.15
C LYS A 511 18.65 14.80 -13.84
N MET A 512 17.98 15.25 -12.78
CA MET A 512 17.99 14.59 -11.47
C MET A 512 17.39 13.18 -11.55
N LEU A 513 16.22 13.03 -12.16
CA LEU A 513 15.54 11.74 -12.35
C LEU A 513 16.39 10.75 -13.16
N SER A 514 17.11 11.24 -14.18
CA SER A 514 18.05 10.40 -14.95
C SER A 514 19.23 9.92 -14.11
N LEU A 515 19.82 10.79 -13.28
CA LEU A 515 20.93 10.42 -12.41
C LEU A 515 20.49 9.41 -11.32
N THR A 516 19.31 9.60 -10.75
CA THR A 516 18.79 8.68 -9.74
C THR A 516 18.42 7.33 -10.33
N ASP A 517 17.86 7.27 -11.54
CA ASP A 517 17.55 5.98 -12.20
C ASP A 517 18.81 5.14 -12.47
N VAL A 518 19.90 5.79 -12.91
CA VAL A 518 21.21 5.13 -13.05
C VAL A 518 21.73 4.65 -11.70
N ALA A 519 21.71 5.50 -10.68
CA ALA A 519 22.20 5.15 -9.35
C ALA A 519 21.42 4.00 -8.69
N ILE A 520 20.09 3.98 -8.85
CA ILE A 520 19.25 2.87 -8.37
C ILE A 520 19.63 1.58 -9.10
N SER A 521 19.73 1.63 -10.43
CA SER A 521 20.07 0.48 -11.26
C SER A 521 21.45 -0.09 -10.92
N ASP A 522 22.46 0.78 -10.73
CA ASP A 522 23.82 0.38 -10.37
C ASP A 522 23.86 -0.36 -9.04
N VAL A 523 23.16 0.16 -8.01
CA VAL A 523 23.11 -0.47 -6.69
C VAL A 523 22.36 -1.81 -6.73
N VAL A 524 21.21 -1.86 -7.40
CA VAL A 524 20.45 -3.10 -7.59
C VAL A 524 21.31 -4.16 -8.30
N ASN A 525 21.99 -3.79 -9.39
CA ASN A 525 22.89 -4.67 -10.13
C ASN A 525 24.11 -5.11 -9.29
N GLN A 526 24.64 -4.23 -8.45
CA GLN A 526 25.74 -4.55 -7.55
C GLN A 526 25.33 -5.61 -6.52
N TYR A 527 24.16 -5.48 -5.88
CA TYR A 527 23.64 -6.50 -4.96
C TYR A 527 23.34 -7.82 -5.68
N ALA A 528 22.67 -7.76 -6.84
CA ALA A 528 22.35 -8.94 -7.63
C ALA A 528 23.60 -9.69 -8.11
N SER A 529 24.63 -8.99 -8.59
CA SER A 529 25.89 -9.61 -9.05
C SER A 529 26.69 -10.27 -7.91
N ARG A 530 26.59 -9.73 -6.69
CA ARG A 530 27.15 -10.35 -5.47
C ARG A 530 26.29 -11.49 -4.93
N ARG A 531 25.12 -11.74 -5.53
CA ARG A 531 24.11 -12.71 -5.06
C ARG A 531 23.59 -12.41 -3.65
N LEU A 532 23.62 -11.14 -3.27
CA LEU A 532 22.98 -10.64 -2.07
C LEU A 532 21.51 -10.36 -2.37
N TYR A 533 20.66 -10.51 -1.37
CA TYR A 533 19.22 -10.40 -1.47
C TYR A 533 18.59 -11.31 -2.54
N CYS A 534 19.20 -12.48 -2.77
CA CYS A 534 18.65 -13.53 -3.61
C CYS A 534 17.77 -14.46 -2.76
N LEU A 535 16.70 -14.95 -3.36
CA LEU A 535 15.79 -15.92 -2.77
C LEU A 535 16.49 -17.29 -2.66
N CYS A 536 16.25 -18.00 -1.57
CA CYS A 536 16.68 -19.39 -1.41
C CYS A 536 15.68 -20.16 -0.53
N LEU A 537 15.76 -21.48 -0.56
CA LEU A 537 14.97 -22.35 0.32
C LEU A 537 15.86 -22.85 1.46
N ASP A 538 15.39 -22.78 2.70
CA ASP A 538 16.08 -23.44 3.81
C ASP A 538 15.76 -24.94 3.86
N SER A 539 16.33 -25.66 4.83
CA SER A 539 16.11 -27.10 4.97
C SER A 539 14.69 -27.49 5.33
N GLY A 540 13.88 -26.54 5.83
CA GLY A 540 12.45 -26.69 6.07
C GLY A 540 11.60 -26.24 4.89
N MET A 541 12.22 -25.98 3.72
CA MET A 541 11.57 -25.45 2.53
C MET A 541 10.97 -24.05 2.70
N ASN A 542 11.38 -23.31 3.74
CA ASN A 542 10.95 -21.92 3.90
C ASN A 542 11.78 -21.02 3.00
N ILE A 543 11.14 -20.02 2.40
CA ILE A 543 11.85 -19.02 1.59
C ILE A 543 12.67 -18.12 2.52
N ARG A 544 13.95 -17.93 2.16
CA ARG A 544 14.91 -17.06 2.82
C ARG A 544 15.51 -16.09 1.80
N VAL A 545 16.27 -15.13 2.31
CA VAL A 545 16.97 -14.14 1.51
C VAL A 545 18.43 -14.10 1.94
N THR A 546 19.35 -14.06 0.99
CA THR A 546 20.79 -13.99 1.25
C THR A 546 21.25 -12.57 1.57
N ASP A 547 21.00 -12.06 2.78
CA ASP A 547 21.36 -10.67 3.14
C ASP A 547 22.81 -10.47 3.61
N ASP A 548 23.63 -11.54 3.60
CA ASP A 548 25.08 -11.48 3.75
C ASP A 548 25.84 -12.37 2.76
N GLU A 549 27.12 -12.03 2.54
CA GLU A 549 27.97 -12.70 1.55
C GLU A 549 28.29 -14.15 1.90
N TYR A 550 28.31 -14.48 3.19
CA TYR A 550 28.61 -15.84 3.62
C TYR A 550 27.49 -16.78 3.20
N TRP A 551 26.24 -16.45 3.51
CA TRP A 551 25.08 -17.21 3.06
C TRP A 551 24.93 -17.17 1.55
N ALA A 552 25.14 -16.01 0.90
CA ALA A 552 25.11 -15.93 -0.57
C ALA A 552 26.07 -16.94 -1.22
N ASN A 553 27.27 -17.12 -0.67
CA ASN A 553 28.24 -18.09 -1.17
C ASN A 553 27.84 -19.55 -0.86
N VAL A 554 27.27 -19.81 0.31
CA VAL A 554 26.74 -21.14 0.68
C VAL A 554 25.59 -21.55 -0.25
N TYR A 555 24.59 -20.68 -0.43
CA TYR A 555 23.42 -20.96 -1.25
C TYR A 555 23.70 -20.98 -2.75
N ARG A 556 24.80 -20.35 -3.21
CA ARG A 556 25.21 -20.42 -4.62
C ARG A 556 25.41 -21.85 -5.13
N GLY A 557 25.88 -22.76 -4.27
CA GLY A 557 26.01 -24.18 -4.61
C GLY A 557 24.68 -24.94 -4.64
N LEU A 558 23.62 -24.38 -4.06
CA LEU A 558 22.29 -24.99 -3.97
C LEU A 558 21.38 -24.59 -5.14
N TRP A 559 21.57 -23.40 -5.69
CA TRP A 559 20.73 -22.94 -6.81
C TRP A 559 20.88 -23.82 -8.04
N LEU A 560 19.76 -24.09 -8.70
CA LEU A 560 19.68 -24.72 -10.01
C LEU A 560 20.15 -23.73 -11.08
N THR A 561 20.94 -24.20 -12.04
CA THR A 561 21.23 -23.39 -13.23
C THR A 561 19.98 -23.29 -14.11
N GLN A 562 19.97 -22.37 -15.07
CA GLN A 562 18.84 -22.24 -16.00
C GLN A 562 18.60 -23.56 -16.75
N GLU A 563 19.67 -24.23 -17.16
CA GLU A 563 19.62 -25.51 -17.89
C GLU A 563 19.08 -26.65 -17.03
N GLU A 564 19.31 -26.60 -15.71
CA GLU A 564 18.76 -27.58 -14.77
C GLU A 564 17.31 -27.32 -14.41
N TRP A 565 16.90 -26.05 -14.36
CA TRP A 565 15.58 -25.61 -13.94
C TRP A 565 14.55 -25.69 -15.07
N GLU A 566 14.90 -25.19 -16.26
CA GLU A 566 13.95 -25.04 -17.39
C GLU A 566 13.17 -26.33 -17.72
N PRO A 567 13.80 -27.53 -17.78
CA PRO A 567 13.08 -28.75 -18.15
C PRO A 567 12.09 -29.25 -17.10
N ILE A 568 12.27 -28.84 -15.83
CA ILE A 568 11.52 -29.35 -14.67
C ILE A 568 10.73 -28.24 -13.97
N ARG A 569 10.66 -27.04 -14.55
CA ARG A 569 10.07 -25.86 -13.90
C ARG A 569 8.59 -26.04 -13.56
N ASP A 570 7.91 -26.88 -14.33
CA ASP A 570 6.49 -27.21 -14.22
C ASP A 570 6.29 -28.56 -13.45
N GLU A 571 7.37 -29.14 -12.93
CA GLU A 571 7.40 -30.42 -12.20
C GLU A 571 7.88 -30.21 -10.75
N PRO A 572 6.98 -29.84 -9.82
CA PRO A 572 7.37 -29.43 -8.47
C PRO A 572 8.04 -30.52 -7.64
N GLU A 573 7.65 -31.78 -7.83
CA GLU A 573 8.26 -32.93 -7.18
C GLU A 573 9.71 -33.15 -7.63
N GLU A 574 10.00 -32.93 -8.91
CA GLU A 574 11.35 -33.06 -9.47
C GLU A 574 12.23 -31.88 -9.05
N LEU A 575 11.68 -30.65 -9.00
CA LEU A 575 12.35 -29.48 -8.41
C LEU A 575 12.79 -29.75 -6.97
N LEU A 576 11.88 -30.27 -6.14
CA LEU A 576 12.15 -30.62 -4.75
C LEU A 576 13.21 -31.72 -4.64
N THR A 577 13.10 -32.76 -5.47
CA THR A 577 14.05 -33.87 -5.51
C THR A 577 15.46 -33.39 -5.87
N ARG A 578 15.57 -32.52 -6.88
CA ARG A 578 16.84 -31.99 -7.34
C ARG A 578 17.45 -31.00 -6.33
N TRP A 579 16.62 -30.17 -5.71
CA TRP A 579 17.02 -29.29 -4.61
C TRP A 579 17.59 -30.09 -3.44
N ASN A 580 16.87 -31.09 -2.96
CA ASN A 580 17.31 -31.95 -1.84
C ASN A 580 18.61 -32.69 -2.16
N ARG A 581 18.81 -33.11 -3.40
CA ARG A 581 20.08 -33.71 -3.85
C ARG A 581 21.24 -32.72 -3.74
N LYS A 582 21.07 -31.48 -4.20
CA LYS A 582 22.09 -30.42 -4.04
C LYS A 582 22.32 -30.10 -2.56
N LEU A 583 21.26 -29.99 -1.77
CA LEU A 583 21.35 -29.78 -0.33
C LEU A 583 22.17 -30.87 0.36
N ALA A 584 21.97 -32.14 0.01
CA ALA A 584 22.76 -33.26 0.52
C ALA A 584 24.24 -33.19 0.09
N GLN A 585 24.50 -32.87 -1.18
CA GLN A 585 25.88 -32.72 -1.70
C GLN A 585 26.62 -31.60 -0.97
N VAL A 586 25.97 -30.47 -0.80
CA VAL A 586 26.52 -29.24 -0.25
C VAL A 586 26.71 -29.40 1.28
N SER A 587 25.74 -30.00 2.00
CA SER A 587 25.84 -30.30 3.44
C SER A 587 26.89 -31.37 3.80
N SER A 588 27.29 -32.23 2.86
CA SER A 588 28.39 -33.18 3.06
C SER A 588 29.76 -32.48 3.14
N GLY A 589 29.88 -31.24 2.66
CA GLY A 589 31.09 -30.43 2.70
C GLY A 589 31.41 -29.84 4.09
N LYS A 590 32.71 -29.82 4.46
CA LYS A 590 33.21 -29.28 5.76
C LYS A 590 32.76 -27.84 6.04
N LEU A 591 32.60 -27.01 5.00
CA LEU A 591 32.23 -25.59 5.12
C LEU A 591 30.82 -25.38 5.68
N ILE A 592 29.86 -26.25 5.36
CA ILE A 592 28.45 -26.08 5.75
C ILE A 592 28.14 -26.66 7.11
N LYS A 593 28.86 -27.72 7.52
CA LYS A 593 28.83 -28.16 8.92
C LYS A 593 29.23 -27.03 9.88
N SER A 594 30.18 -26.19 9.48
CA SER A 594 30.57 -24.99 10.23
C SER A 594 29.53 -23.87 10.15
N ALA A 595 28.90 -23.67 8.98
CA ALA A 595 27.81 -22.70 8.75
C ALA A 595 26.58 -22.96 9.63
N ILE A 596 26.07 -24.18 9.55
CA ILE A 596 24.89 -24.65 10.28
C ILE A 596 25.15 -24.58 11.79
N TYR A 597 26.36 -24.95 12.22
CA TYR A 597 26.74 -24.85 13.63
C TYR A 597 26.81 -23.40 14.13
N LYS A 598 27.31 -22.47 13.32
CA LYS A 598 27.40 -21.04 13.68
C LYS A 598 26.05 -20.32 13.66
N SER A 599 25.10 -20.76 12.83
CA SER A 599 23.77 -20.15 12.74
C SER A 599 22.84 -20.51 13.90
N GLY A 600 23.26 -21.44 14.78
CA GLY A 600 22.41 -21.98 15.84
C GLY A 600 21.29 -22.88 15.32
N GLN A 601 21.26 -23.17 14.02
CA GLN A 601 20.30 -24.12 13.46
C GLN A 601 20.73 -25.55 13.81
N LEU A 602 19.78 -26.36 14.28
CA LEU A 602 20.04 -27.76 14.57
C LEU A 602 20.54 -28.46 13.29
N PRO A 603 21.58 -29.32 13.38
CA PRO A 603 22.05 -30.08 12.23
C PRO A 603 20.89 -30.88 11.64
N TRP A 604 20.67 -30.68 10.34
CA TRP A 604 19.61 -31.34 9.58
C TRP A 604 19.66 -32.85 9.81
N ARG A 605 18.56 -33.39 10.34
CA ARG A 605 18.28 -34.82 10.30
C ARG A 605 17.33 -35.00 9.12
N PRO A 606 17.66 -35.81 8.10
CA PRO A 606 16.70 -36.14 7.07
C PRO A 606 15.45 -36.66 7.76
N ASN A 607 14.32 -35.98 7.58
CA ASN A 607 13.04 -36.63 7.82
C ASN A 607 13.05 -37.87 6.92
N ARG A 608 13.05 -39.06 7.54
CA ARG A 608 12.65 -40.26 6.83
C ARG A 608 11.23 -39.95 6.37
N LEU A 609 11.07 -39.59 5.10
CA LEU A 609 9.80 -39.71 4.40
C LEU A 609 9.44 -41.19 4.55
N GLU A 610 8.70 -41.52 5.60
CA GLU A 610 7.99 -42.78 5.66
C GLU A 610 7.13 -42.81 4.41
N LYS A 611 7.41 -43.79 3.54
CA LYS A 611 6.60 -44.11 2.38
C LYS A 611 5.17 -44.35 2.86
N ARG A 612 4.34 -43.31 2.93
CA ARG A 612 2.89 -43.45 2.91
C ARG A 612 2.50 -43.62 1.46
N ALA A 613 2.45 -44.88 1.06
CA ALA A 613 1.79 -45.35 -0.15
C ALA A 613 0.28 -45.43 0.08
#